data_AF-A0A640T441-F1
#
_entry.id   AF-A0A640T441-F1
#
_cell.length_a   1.000
_cell.length_b   1.000
_cell.length_c   1.000
_cell.angle_alpha   90.00
_cell.angle_beta   90.00
_cell.angle_gamma   90.00
#
_symmetry.space_group_name_H-M   'P 1'
#
loop_
_entity.id
_entity.type
_entity.pdbx_description
1 polymer ?
#
loop_
_entity_poly.entity_id
_entity_poly.type
_entity_poly.pdbx_seq_one_letter_code
_entity_poly.pdbx_strand_id
1 'polypeptide(L)'
;MLRALDAGAMGIVVPHVRGRADIDATIRAARYAPEGMRSLNGGRDPGFGRSDPAEYLRRANAEIMVIALLEDAEGIEAIDEILAPGGVDLVLPGPGDLSQSYGAPWQVRHPRVQATPSAVPAGARGGNG
;
A
#
# COMPACT_ATOMS: atom_id res chain seq x y z
N MET A 1 1.82 -5.53 9.57
CA MET A 1 2.28 -5.87 8.21
C MET A 1 3.00 -7.20 8.13
N LEU A 2 4.22 -7.35 8.69
CA LEU A 2 5.03 -8.58 8.59
C LEU A 2 4.23 -9.87 8.84
N ARG A 3 3.58 -9.98 10.00
CA ARG A 3 2.74 -11.14 10.35
C ARG A 3 1.63 -11.46 9.35
N ALA A 4 1.03 -10.45 8.73
CA ALA A 4 -0.04 -10.64 7.75
C ALA A 4 0.53 -11.19 6.43
N LEU A 5 1.63 -10.61 5.95
CA LEU A 5 2.32 -11.08 4.75
C LEU A 5 2.91 -12.49 4.94
N ASP A 6 3.44 -12.80 6.13
CA ASP A 6 3.97 -14.13 6.45
C ASP A 6 2.86 -15.18 6.63
N ALA A 7 1.64 -14.73 6.96
CA ALA A 7 0.45 -15.57 6.95
C ALA A 7 -0.12 -15.80 5.54
N GLY A 8 0.52 -15.26 4.49
CA GLY A 8 0.13 -15.46 3.08
C GLY A 8 -0.71 -14.34 2.49
N ALA A 9 -0.83 -13.18 3.14
CA ALA A 9 -1.48 -12.03 2.52
C ALA A 9 -0.70 -11.58 1.26
N MET A 10 -1.42 -11.43 0.15
CA MET A 10 -0.87 -10.98 -1.14
C MET A 10 -0.91 -9.45 -1.30
N GLY A 11 -1.25 -8.72 -0.25
CA GLY A 11 -1.24 -7.27 -0.26
C GLY A 11 -1.59 -6.66 1.08
N ILE A 12 -1.33 -5.36 1.21
CA ILE A 12 -1.60 -4.56 2.41
C ILE A 12 -2.32 -3.29 2.00
N VAL A 13 -3.46 -3.04 2.64
CA VAL A 13 -4.12 -1.73 2.61
C VAL A 13 -3.55 -0.91 3.77
N VAL A 14 -3.00 0.25 3.45
CA VAL A 14 -2.40 1.18 4.41
C VAL A 14 -3.43 2.27 4.68
N PRO A 15 -4.02 2.30 5.90
CA PRO A 15 -4.88 3.40 6.30
C PRO A 15 -4.07 4.66 6.54
N HIS A 16 -4.76 5.80 6.51
CA HIS A 16 -4.23 7.12 6.86
C HIS A 16 -2.93 7.51 6.13
N VAL A 17 -2.88 7.28 4.81
CA VAL A 17 -1.75 7.75 3.99
C VAL A 17 -1.90 9.26 3.78
N ARG A 18 -0.96 10.03 4.33
CA ARG A 18 -0.95 11.51 4.28
C ARG A 18 0.13 12.07 3.36
N GLY A 19 1.02 11.23 2.84
CA GLY A 19 2.02 11.64 1.87
C GLY A 19 3.01 10.54 1.52
N ARG A 20 4.06 10.92 0.78
CA ARG A 20 5.07 9.98 0.26
C ARG A 20 5.81 9.19 1.34
N ALA A 21 6.06 9.81 2.50
CA ALA A 21 6.79 9.16 3.59
C ALA A 21 6.07 7.90 4.13
N ASP A 22 4.73 7.90 4.19
CA ASP A 22 3.94 6.74 4.64
C ASP A 22 4.07 5.58 3.65
N ILE A 23 4.14 5.91 2.35
CA ILE A 23 4.33 4.95 1.28
C ILE A 23 5.73 4.33 1.33
N ASP A 24 6.77 5.15 1.44
CA ASP A 24 8.15 4.68 1.51
C ASP A 24 8.38 3.80 2.75
N ALA A 25 7.81 4.19 3.89
CA ALA A 25 7.83 3.38 5.10
C ALA A 25 7.13 2.02 4.91
N THR A 26 6.00 2.01 4.19
CA THR A 26 5.27 0.78 3.87
C THR A 26 6.08 -0.11 2.93
N ILE A 27 6.59 0.41 1.82
CA ILE A 27 7.44 -0.34 0.89
C ILE A 27 8.60 -0.98 1.64
N ARG A 28 9.31 -0.17 2.44
CA ARG A 28 10.48 -0.64 3.19
C ARG A 28 10.13 -1.81 4.11
N ALA A 29 8.93 -1.87 4.68
CA ALA A 29 8.54 -2.96 5.55
C ALA A 29 7.78 -4.11 4.85
N ALA A 30 7.26 -3.90 3.64
CA ALA A 30 6.54 -4.90 2.84
C ALA A 30 7.45 -5.69 1.89
N ARG A 31 8.50 -5.05 1.36
CA ARG A 31 9.44 -5.61 0.37
C ARG A 31 10.71 -6.11 1.00
N TYR A 32 11.30 -7.14 0.41
CA TYR A 32 12.66 -7.59 0.68
C TYR A 32 13.69 -6.75 -0.08
N ALA A 33 14.96 -6.86 0.32
CA ALA A 33 16.05 -6.20 -0.38
C ALA A 33 16.11 -6.61 -1.88
N PRO A 34 16.45 -5.69 -2.80
CA PRO A 34 16.91 -4.31 -2.57
C PRO A 34 15.79 -3.27 -2.45
N GLU A 35 14.54 -3.62 -2.75
CA GLU A 35 13.40 -2.69 -2.78
C GLU A 35 12.94 -2.27 -1.37
N GLY A 36 13.22 -3.09 -0.36
CA GLY A 36 12.91 -2.79 1.03
C GLY A 36 13.79 -3.55 2.01
N MET A 37 13.27 -3.73 3.22
CA MET A 37 13.95 -4.30 4.37
C MET A 37 13.01 -5.16 5.23
N ARG A 38 12.05 -5.84 4.60
CA ARG A 38 11.20 -6.85 5.26
C ARG A 38 12.08 -7.94 5.87
N SER A 39 11.77 -8.34 7.09
CA SER A 39 12.51 -9.38 7.81
C SER A 39 12.40 -10.73 7.09
N LEU A 40 13.52 -11.41 6.90
CA LEU A 40 13.58 -12.79 6.40
C LEU A 40 13.08 -13.81 7.42
N ASN A 41 13.08 -13.46 8.71
CA ASN A 41 12.80 -14.35 9.84
C ASN A 41 11.39 -14.13 10.43
N GLY A 42 10.45 -13.59 9.64
CA GLY A 42 9.13 -13.20 10.13
C GLY A 42 8.14 -14.36 10.34
N GLY A 43 8.36 -15.51 9.69
CA GLY A 43 7.42 -16.63 9.75
C GLY A 43 7.88 -17.90 9.04
N ARG A 44 6.92 -18.79 8.76
CA ARG A 44 7.11 -20.11 8.17
C ARG A 44 7.69 -19.97 6.76
N ASP A 45 8.63 -20.85 6.39
CA ASP A 45 9.08 -20.97 5.00
C ASP A 45 7.84 -21.15 4.09
N PRO A 46 7.54 -20.19 3.21
CA PRO A 46 6.33 -20.21 2.40
C PRO A 46 6.35 -21.35 1.38
N GLY A 47 7.51 -21.93 1.11
CA GLY A 47 7.67 -23.14 0.31
C GLY A 47 7.72 -24.43 1.10
N PHE A 48 7.77 -24.42 2.44
CA PHE A 48 8.10 -25.60 3.25
C PHE A 48 9.37 -26.33 2.76
N GLY A 49 10.38 -25.58 2.31
CA GLY A 49 11.61 -26.08 1.73
C GLY A 49 11.52 -26.47 0.24
N ARG A 50 10.38 -26.22 -0.43
CA ARG A 50 10.14 -26.63 -1.83
C ARG A 50 10.54 -25.58 -2.87
N SER A 51 10.84 -24.36 -2.47
CA SER A 51 11.18 -23.25 -3.37
C SER A 51 12.56 -22.67 -3.04
N ASP A 52 13.30 -22.25 -4.06
CA ASP A 52 14.51 -21.46 -3.86
C ASP A 52 14.18 -20.18 -3.07
N PRO A 53 14.83 -19.93 -1.92
CA PRO A 53 14.59 -18.72 -1.14
C PRO A 53 14.77 -17.45 -1.97
N ALA A 54 15.80 -17.37 -2.82
CA ALA A 54 16.05 -16.16 -3.60
C ALA A 54 14.94 -15.91 -4.64
N GLU A 55 14.45 -16.95 -5.30
CA GLU A 55 13.27 -16.89 -6.18
C GLU A 55 12.03 -16.43 -5.43
N TYR A 56 11.78 -16.97 -4.23
CA TYR A 56 10.65 -16.54 -3.41
C TYR A 56 10.71 -15.04 -3.11
N LEU A 57 11.85 -14.51 -2.69
CA LEU A 57 11.98 -13.08 -2.38
C LEU A 57 11.69 -12.20 -3.61
N ARG A 58 12.22 -12.57 -4.79
CA ARG A 58 11.96 -11.85 -6.05
C ARG A 58 10.47 -11.87 -6.39
N ARG A 59 9.83 -13.05 -6.32
CA ARG A 59 8.41 -13.21 -6.61
C ARG A 59 7.55 -12.42 -5.62
N ALA A 60 7.84 -12.51 -4.32
CA ALA A 60 7.12 -11.78 -3.29
C ALA A 60 7.20 -10.26 -3.49
N ASN A 61 8.37 -9.74 -3.88
CA ASN A 61 8.51 -8.33 -4.22
C ASN A 61 7.66 -7.92 -5.43
N ALA A 62 7.59 -8.76 -6.46
CA ALA A 62 6.78 -8.49 -7.65
C ALA A 62 5.26 -8.59 -7.39
N GLU A 63 4.83 -9.52 -6.55
CA GLU A 63 3.41 -9.89 -6.42
C GLU A 63 2.67 -9.23 -5.26
N ILE A 64 3.34 -8.93 -4.14
CA ILE A 64 2.64 -8.35 -2.98
C ILE A 64 2.12 -6.95 -3.38
N MET A 65 0.88 -6.63 -3.06
CA MET A 65 0.34 -5.30 -3.31
C MET A 65 0.50 -4.35 -2.12
N VAL A 66 0.76 -3.08 -2.40
CA VAL A 66 0.66 -1.97 -1.43
C VAL A 66 -0.42 -1.04 -1.94
N ILE A 67 -1.48 -0.88 -1.14
CA ILE A 67 -2.67 -0.12 -1.47
C ILE A 67 -2.78 1.02 -0.47
N ALA A 68 -2.80 2.26 -0.94
CA ALA A 68 -3.03 3.41 -0.07
C ALA A 68 -4.53 3.65 0.09
N LEU A 69 -4.98 3.83 1.33
CA LEU A 69 -6.32 4.32 1.62
C LEU A 69 -6.23 5.82 1.88
N LEU A 70 -6.88 6.58 1.01
CA LEU A 70 -6.86 8.02 0.98
C LEU A 70 -8.11 8.52 1.72
N GLU A 71 -7.90 8.77 3.01
CA GLU A 71 -8.98 8.99 3.98
C GLU A 71 -8.70 10.14 4.97
N ASP A 72 -7.66 10.92 4.69
CA ASP A 72 -7.34 12.17 5.37
C ASP A 72 -7.31 13.31 4.34
N ALA A 73 -7.72 14.51 4.74
CA ALA A 73 -7.65 15.72 3.91
C ALA A 73 -6.22 15.97 3.42
N GLU A 74 -5.22 15.77 4.28
CA GLU A 74 -3.80 15.90 3.96
C GLU A 74 -3.36 14.94 2.85
N GLY A 75 -3.90 13.70 2.85
CA GLY A 75 -3.65 12.73 1.80
C GLY A 75 -4.24 13.14 0.44
N ILE A 76 -5.37 13.85 0.44
CA ILE A 76 -5.97 14.41 -0.79
C ILE A 76 -5.06 15.50 -1.36
N GLU A 77 -4.54 16.37 -0.49
CA GLU A 77 -3.66 17.47 -0.87
C GLU A 77 -2.31 16.96 -1.42
N ALA A 78 -1.82 15.83 -0.90
CA ALA A 78 -0.56 15.19 -1.31
C ALA A 78 -0.73 14.07 -2.37
N ILE A 79 -1.88 13.97 -3.04
CA ILE A 79 -2.21 12.82 -3.90
C ILE A 79 -1.19 12.59 -5.03
N ASP A 80 -0.63 13.65 -5.61
CA ASP A 80 0.36 13.54 -6.69
C ASP A 80 1.68 12.91 -6.19
N GLU A 81 2.08 13.21 -4.95
CA GLU A 81 3.25 12.61 -4.32
C GLU A 81 3.04 11.12 -3.99
N ILE A 82 1.81 10.78 -3.56
CA ILE A 82 1.40 9.40 -3.26
C ILE A 82 1.33 8.56 -4.53
N LEU A 83 0.83 9.14 -5.63
CA LEU A 83 0.72 8.49 -6.94
C LEU A 83 2.04 8.44 -7.72
N ALA A 84 3.10 9.07 -7.22
CA ALA A 84 4.39 9.06 -7.87
C ALA A 84 4.88 7.61 -8.13
N PRO A 85 5.52 7.34 -9.29
CA PRO A 85 5.93 5.99 -9.67
C PRO A 85 6.78 5.28 -8.60
N GLY A 86 6.55 3.97 -8.47
CA GLY A 86 7.29 3.10 -7.54
C GLY A 86 6.78 3.10 -6.09
N GLY A 87 5.72 3.88 -5.79
CA GLY A 87 5.13 4.02 -4.46
C GLY A 87 4.06 2.96 -4.09
N VAL A 88 2.97 2.95 -4.83
CA VAL A 88 1.78 2.12 -4.53
C VAL A 88 1.32 1.39 -5.79
N ASP A 89 0.47 0.37 -5.63
CA ASP A 89 -0.19 -0.31 -6.76
C ASP A 89 -1.58 0.29 -7.03
N LEU A 90 -2.24 0.73 -5.96
CA LEU A 90 -3.62 1.21 -6.00
C LEU A 90 -3.82 2.25 -4.90
N VAL A 91 -4.57 3.29 -5.22
CA VAL A 91 -5.11 4.23 -4.24
C VAL A 91 -6.61 4.03 -4.19
N LEU A 92 -7.15 3.84 -2.98
CA LEU A 92 -8.57 3.70 -2.71
C LEU A 92 -9.04 4.89 -1.87
N PRO A 93 -10.21 5.49 -2.15
CA PRO A 93 -10.80 6.46 -1.23
C PRO A 93 -11.39 5.75 0.00
N GLY A 94 -11.28 6.37 1.18
CA GLY A 94 -11.98 5.96 2.41
C GLY A 94 -13.05 6.99 2.79
N PRO A 95 -14.29 6.94 2.25
CA PRO A 95 -15.24 8.04 2.37
C PRO A 95 -15.72 8.30 3.81
N GLY A 96 -15.79 7.26 4.63
CA GLY A 96 -16.19 7.37 6.04
C GLY A 96 -15.19 8.20 6.83
N ASP A 97 -13.94 7.76 6.86
CA ASP A 97 -12.86 8.45 7.56
C ASP A 97 -12.51 9.80 6.93
N LEU A 98 -12.61 9.92 5.59
CA LEU A 98 -12.44 11.21 4.92
C LEU A 98 -13.51 12.24 5.33
N SER A 99 -14.76 11.79 5.49
CA SER A 99 -15.82 12.66 6.00
C SER A 99 -15.52 13.12 7.43
N GLN A 100 -14.94 12.25 8.27
CA GLN A 100 -14.47 12.61 9.60
C GLN A 100 -13.30 13.60 9.56
N SER A 101 -12.32 13.40 8.69
CA SER A 101 -11.19 14.33 8.49
C SER A 101 -11.65 15.72 8.06
N TYR A 102 -12.72 15.80 7.27
CA TYR A 102 -13.36 17.07 6.91
C TYR A 102 -14.30 17.68 7.98
N GLY A 103 -14.40 17.08 9.16
CA GLY A 103 -15.27 17.55 10.25
C GLY A 103 -16.76 17.25 10.04
N ALA A 104 -17.09 16.31 9.16
CA ALA A 104 -18.46 15.93 8.80
C ALA A 104 -18.63 14.39 8.92
N PRO A 105 -18.46 13.79 10.12
CA PRO A 105 -18.40 12.34 10.29
C PRO A 105 -19.64 11.63 9.74
N TRP A 106 -19.39 10.55 8.98
CA TRP A 106 -20.38 9.76 8.24
C TRP A 106 -21.18 10.49 7.15
N GLN A 107 -20.89 11.76 6.87
CA GLN A 107 -21.49 12.49 5.77
C GLN A 107 -20.76 12.20 4.45
N VAL A 108 -20.81 10.95 3.98
CA VAL A 108 -20.09 10.51 2.77
C VAL A 108 -20.58 11.18 1.48
N ARG A 109 -21.75 11.83 1.52
CA ARG A 109 -22.30 12.65 0.43
C ARG A 109 -21.87 14.13 0.51
N HIS A 110 -21.06 14.50 1.50
CA HIS A 110 -20.53 15.85 1.64
C HIS A 110 -19.75 16.24 0.36
N PRO A 111 -19.89 17.47 -0.17
CA PRO A 111 -19.28 17.87 -1.45
C PRO A 111 -17.77 17.61 -1.52
N ARG A 112 -17.04 17.87 -0.43
CA ARG A 112 -15.59 17.61 -0.35
C ARG A 112 -15.24 16.12 -0.42
N VAL A 113 -16.11 15.24 0.08
CA VAL A 113 -15.91 13.79 -0.01
C VAL A 113 -16.18 13.32 -1.43
N GLN A 114 -17.27 13.80 -2.05
CA GLN A 114 -17.67 13.45 -3.43
C GLN A 114 -16.68 13.96 -4.50
N ALA A 115 -15.94 15.03 -4.20
CA ALA A 115 -14.88 15.55 -5.08
C ALA A 115 -13.63 14.67 -5.11
N THR A 116 -13.53 13.66 -4.24
CA THR A 116 -12.38 12.75 -4.18
C THR A 116 -12.37 11.85 -5.42
N PRO A 117 -11.21 11.68 -6.08
CA PRO A 117 -11.09 10.73 -7.18
C PRO A 117 -11.52 9.32 -6.76
N SER A 118 -12.15 8.62 -7.70
CA SER A 118 -12.38 7.17 -7.56
C SER A 118 -11.04 6.41 -7.55
N ALA A 119 -11.07 5.12 -7.24
CA ALA A 119 -9.88 4.29 -7.16
C ALA A 119 -8.94 4.49 -8.38
N VAL A 120 -7.67 4.77 -8.12
CA VAL A 120 -6.66 5.06 -9.14
C VAL A 120 -5.56 3.99 -9.09
N PRO A 121 -5.30 3.25 -10.18
CA PRO A 121 -4.10 2.43 -10.25
C PRO A 121 -2.89 3.37 -10.29
N ALA A 122 -1.95 3.18 -9.38
CA ALA A 122 -0.66 3.85 -9.48
C ALA A 122 0.17 3.12 -10.55
N GLY A 123 0.96 3.88 -11.33
CA GLY A 123 1.62 3.37 -12.54
C GLY A 123 2.31 2.02 -12.33
N ALA A 124 2.16 1.12 -13.30
CA ALA A 124 2.66 -0.24 -13.23
C ALA A 124 4.13 -0.27 -12.77
N ARG A 125 4.42 -1.08 -11.74
CA ARG A 125 5.80 -1.40 -11.38
C ARG A 125 6.43 -2.08 -12.60
N GLY A 126 7.53 -1.53 -13.10
CA GLY A 126 8.22 -2.06 -14.27
C GLY A 126 8.58 -3.53 -14.05
N GLY A 127 7.77 -4.43 -14.59
CA GLY A 127 8.06 -5.85 -14.61
C GLY A 127 9.01 -6.13 -15.75
N ASN A 128 10.30 -6.27 -15.45
CA ASN A 128 11.19 -6.99 -16.37
C ASN A 128 10.87 -8.49 -16.20
N GLY A 129 10.26 -9.07 -17.24
CA GLY A 129 10.28 -10.50 -17.48
C GLY A 129 11.68 -10.99 -17.89
#